data_AF-A0A7Y2VHB6-F1
#
_entry.id   AF-A0A7Y2VHB6-F1
#
_cell.length_a   1.000
_cell.length_b   1.000
_cell.length_c   1.000
_cell.angle_alpha   90.00
_cell.angle_beta   90.00
_cell.angle_gamma   90.00
#
_symmetry.space_group_name_H-M   'P 1'
#
loop_
_entity.id
_entity.type
_entity.pdbx_description
1 polymer ?
#
loop_
_entity_poly.entity_id
_entity_poly.type
_entity_poly.pdbx_seq_one_letter_code
_entity_poly.pdbx_strand_id
1 'polypeptide(L)'
;MADITIKVSRIGNSTNLSLKQEENGVITDPQNDSLDTEVDLNQTIKWKVDPSPDSGRSNDIILEHIKAKDAKGNYINSQQILIDAEYNAVYTSDPKGIITGTVVATAPTPKKPGTKPFENYQIGWRKSSESAQTEHWDDPKLIMR
;
A
#
# COMPACT_ATOMS: atom_id res chain seq x y z
N MET A 1 10.58 -6.78 -15.13
CA MET A 1 10.01 -5.68 -14.32
C MET A 1 10.68 -5.73 -12.97
N ALA A 2 10.99 -4.58 -12.39
CA ALA A 2 11.58 -4.55 -11.06
C ALA A 2 10.48 -4.65 -10.01
N ASP A 3 10.77 -5.28 -8.88
CA ASP A 3 9.84 -5.28 -7.75
C ASP A 3 9.68 -3.84 -7.22
N ILE A 4 8.46 -3.48 -6.85
CA ILE A 4 8.18 -2.24 -6.11
C ILE A 4 8.14 -2.58 -4.63
N THR A 5 8.79 -1.76 -3.80
CA THR A 5 8.64 -1.82 -2.35
C THR A 5 8.00 -0.54 -1.84
N ILE A 6 6.84 -0.66 -1.20
CA ILE A 6 6.19 0.40 -0.45
C ILE A 6 6.61 0.30 1.01
N LYS A 7 7.37 1.30 1.48
CA LYS A 7 7.74 1.46 2.89
C LYS A 7 6.67 2.28 3.60
N VAL A 8 6.18 1.74 4.71
CA VAL A 8 5.05 2.27 5.46
C VAL A 8 5.53 2.78 6.80
N SER A 9 5.22 4.03 7.11
CA SER A 9 5.48 4.67 8.39
C SER A 9 4.29 5.50 8.80
N ARG A 10 4.31 6.05 10.02
CA ARG A 10 3.26 6.92 10.56
C ARG A 10 3.76 8.36 10.65
N ILE A 11 2.90 9.34 10.39
CA ILE A 11 3.26 10.76 10.54
C ILE A 11 3.16 11.15 12.01
N GLY A 12 4.29 11.36 12.68
CA GLY A 12 4.36 11.78 14.08
C GLY A 12 3.45 10.95 14.99
N ASN A 13 2.50 11.62 15.65
CA ASN A 13 1.49 10.98 16.49
C ASN A 13 0.12 10.75 15.82
N SER A 14 0.02 10.96 14.50
CA SER A 14 -1.22 10.83 13.71
C SER A 14 -1.67 9.38 13.50
N THR A 15 -2.92 9.23 13.04
CA THR A 15 -3.46 8.01 12.43
C THR A 15 -3.31 7.99 10.90
N ASN A 16 -2.53 8.91 10.34
CA ASN A 16 -2.21 8.89 8.91
C ASN A 16 -0.86 8.20 8.70
N LEU A 17 -0.80 7.37 7.67
CA LEU A 17 0.46 6.80 7.22
C LEU A 17 1.24 7.80 6.35
N SER A 18 2.52 7.53 6.21
CA SER A 18 3.40 8.13 5.23
C SER A 18 4.07 6.99 4.48
N LEU A 19 3.90 7.02 3.15
CA LEU A 19 4.30 5.94 2.26
C LEU A 19 5.47 6.40 1.41
N LYS A 20 6.51 5.58 1.28
CA LYS A 20 7.61 5.77 0.32
C LYS A 20 7.63 4.61 -0.65
N GLN A 21 7.84 4.88 -1.92
CA GLN A 21 8.09 3.86 -2.94
C GLN A 21 9.59 3.70 -3.15
N GLU A 22 10.04 2.46 -3.30
CA GLU A 22 11.36 2.12 -3.82
C GLU A 22 11.21 1.21 -5.05
N GLU A 23 11.76 1.63 -6.18
CA GLU A 23 11.78 0.86 -7.44
C GLU A 23 13.15 1.05 -8.08
N ASN A 24 13.86 -0.04 -8.41
CA ASN A 24 15.24 0.01 -8.95
C ASN A 24 16.23 0.83 -8.09
N GLY A 25 16.05 0.84 -6.76
CA GLY A 25 16.88 1.63 -5.84
C GLY A 25 16.59 3.13 -5.86
N VAL A 26 15.63 3.59 -6.67
CA VAL A 26 15.14 4.96 -6.64
C VAL A 26 14.02 5.05 -5.61
N ILE A 27 14.15 5.99 -4.67
CA ILE A 27 13.14 6.24 -3.64
C ILE A 27 12.30 7.46 -4.04
N THR A 28 10.99 7.27 -4.09
CA THR A 28 9.99 8.34 -4.26
C THR A 28 9.24 8.52 -2.94
N ASP A 29 9.23 9.73 -2.42
CA ASP A 29 8.60 10.07 -1.15
C ASP A 29 7.70 11.30 -1.32
N PRO A 30 6.36 11.13 -1.42
CA PRO A 30 5.42 12.24 -1.51
C PRO A 30 5.27 13.02 -0.19
N GLN A 31 5.94 12.61 0.88
CA GLN A 31 5.87 13.19 2.24
C GLN A 31 4.50 13.10 2.93
N ASN A 32 3.47 12.62 2.25
CA ASN A 32 2.10 12.46 2.74
C ASN A 32 1.51 11.10 2.31
N ASP A 33 0.20 10.93 2.52
CA ASP A 33 -0.60 9.75 2.17
C ASP A 33 -0.92 9.63 0.67
N SER A 34 -0.50 10.59 -0.15
CA SER A 34 -0.92 10.71 -1.56
C SER A 34 -0.06 9.91 -2.53
N LEU A 35 0.46 8.74 -2.12
CA LEU A 35 1.31 7.92 -2.98
C LEU A 35 0.49 7.29 -4.12
N ASP A 36 0.69 7.82 -5.32
CA ASP A 36 0.31 7.18 -6.58
C ASP A 36 1.47 6.28 -7.04
N THR A 37 1.26 4.96 -6.97
CA THR A 37 2.25 3.97 -7.42
C THR A 37 1.94 3.53 -8.83
N GLU A 38 2.80 3.83 -9.79
CA GLU A 38 2.67 3.29 -11.14
C GLU A 38 3.15 1.83 -11.18
N VAL A 39 2.39 0.94 -11.83
CA VAL A 39 2.66 -0.50 -11.87
C VAL A 39 2.49 -1.10 -13.26
N ASP A 40 3.24 -2.17 -13.53
CA ASP A 40 3.20 -2.96 -14.76
C ASP A 40 2.55 -4.33 -14.54
N LEU A 41 2.17 -4.95 -15.66
CA LEU A 41 1.55 -6.28 -15.68
C LEU A 41 2.47 -7.36 -15.09
N ASN A 42 2.00 -8.19 -14.16
CA ASN A 42 2.81 -9.19 -13.46
C ASN A 42 3.95 -8.58 -12.62
N GLN A 43 3.90 -7.28 -12.32
CA GLN A 43 4.83 -6.68 -11.38
C GLN A 43 4.50 -7.12 -9.95
N THR A 44 5.54 -7.39 -9.17
CA THR A 44 5.43 -7.69 -7.74
C THR A 44 5.55 -6.40 -6.93
N ILE A 45 4.66 -6.25 -5.94
CA ILE A 45 4.64 -5.14 -4.99
C ILE A 45 4.83 -5.72 -3.58
N LYS A 46 5.66 -5.07 -2.76
CA LYS A 46 5.94 -5.44 -1.38
C LYS A 46 5.62 -4.28 -0.46
N TRP A 47 4.77 -4.48 0.53
CA TRP A 47 4.51 -3.51 1.60
C TRP A 47 5.27 -3.93 2.85
N LYS A 48 6.00 -3.00 3.47
CA LYS A 48 6.70 -3.27 4.73
C LYS A 48 6.81 -2.02 5.58
N VAL A 49 6.96 -2.19 6.88
CA VAL A 49 7.26 -1.06 7.78
C VAL A 49 8.62 -0.44 7.40
N ASP A 50 8.72 0.89 7.39
CA ASP A 50 9.99 1.59 7.20
C ASP A 50 10.89 1.35 8.42
N PRO A 51 12.04 0.65 8.28
CA PRO A 51 12.92 0.39 9.42
C PRO A 51 13.68 1.63 9.88
N SER A 52 13.73 2.69 9.07
CA SER A 52 14.46 3.92 9.36
C SER A 52 13.69 5.12 8.81
N PRO A 53 12.52 5.43 9.41
CA PRO A 53 11.69 6.54 8.95
C PRO A 53 12.41 7.87 9.16
N ASP A 54 12.13 8.85 8.29
CA ASP A 54 12.72 10.19 8.41
C ASP A 54 12.23 10.90 9.68
N SER A 55 12.93 11.97 10.06
CA SER A 55 12.53 12.82 11.19
C SER A 55 11.05 13.24 11.07
N GLY A 56 10.31 13.08 12.17
CA GLY A 56 8.87 13.36 12.22
C GLY A 56 7.98 12.20 11.77
N ARG A 57 8.55 11.04 11.43
CA ARG A 57 7.83 9.80 11.15
C ARG A 57 8.20 8.72 12.16
N SER A 58 7.33 7.72 12.28
CA SER A 58 7.48 6.63 13.25
C SER A 58 7.19 5.28 12.61
N ASN A 59 7.90 4.26 13.07
CA ASN A 59 7.72 2.86 12.68
C ASN A 59 7.09 2.02 13.79
N ASP A 60 6.47 2.68 14.78
CA ASP A 60 5.72 2.06 15.88
C ASP A 60 4.38 1.46 15.45
N ILE A 61 4.31 0.88 14.26
CA ILE A 61 3.11 0.32 13.66
C ILE A 61 3.26 -1.17 13.39
N ILE A 62 2.11 -1.85 13.34
CA ILE A 62 1.99 -3.24 12.92
C ILE A 62 1.09 -3.22 11.69
N LEU A 63 1.61 -3.71 10.56
CA LEU A 63 0.80 -3.94 9.36
C LEU A 63 -0.04 -5.19 9.59
N GLU A 64 -1.34 -5.06 9.34
CA GLU A 64 -2.30 -6.14 9.56
C GLU A 64 -2.79 -6.66 8.22
N HIS A 65 -3.21 -5.78 7.32
CA HIS A 65 -3.84 -6.22 6.07
C HIS A 65 -3.48 -5.32 4.89
N ILE A 66 -3.38 -5.92 3.72
CA ILE A 66 -3.63 -5.23 2.44
C ILE A 66 -4.94 -5.82 1.93
N LYS A 67 -5.84 -5.02 1.37
CA LYS A 67 -7.03 -5.53 0.67
C LYS A 67 -7.48 -4.58 -0.41
N ALA A 68 -8.11 -5.11 -1.45
CA ALA A 68 -8.84 -4.29 -2.41
C ALA A 68 -9.87 -3.41 -1.67
N LYS A 69 -9.95 -2.12 -2.01
CA LYS A 69 -10.90 -1.24 -1.35
C LYS A 69 -12.32 -1.55 -1.82
N ASP A 70 -13.24 -1.72 -0.87
CA ASP A 70 -14.65 -2.03 -1.13
C ASP A 70 -15.24 -0.98 -2.09
N ALA A 71 -15.97 -1.43 -3.12
CA ALA A 71 -16.51 -0.62 -4.21
C ALA A 71 -17.65 0.33 -3.78
N LYS A 72 -17.87 0.54 -2.48
CA LYS A 72 -18.96 1.31 -1.86
C LYS A 72 -18.87 2.84 -2.05
N GLY A 73 -18.54 3.30 -3.26
CA GLY A 73 -18.92 4.63 -3.75
C GLY A 73 -17.87 5.73 -3.68
N ASN A 74 -16.82 5.61 -2.87
CA ASN A 74 -15.84 6.71 -2.71
C ASN A 74 -14.78 6.79 -3.83
N TYR A 75 -14.59 5.71 -4.60
CA TYR A 75 -13.59 5.65 -5.67
C TYR A 75 -14.24 5.19 -6.97
N ILE A 76 -15.03 6.09 -7.55
CA ILE A 76 -15.65 5.89 -8.86
C ILE A 76 -14.51 5.58 -9.85
N ASN A 77 -14.60 4.41 -10.52
CA ASN A 77 -13.63 3.89 -11.48
C ASN A 77 -12.44 3.09 -10.95
N SER A 78 -12.34 2.82 -9.64
CA SER A 78 -11.40 1.80 -9.14
C SER A 78 -11.72 0.43 -9.76
N GLN A 79 -10.66 -0.32 -10.05
CA GLN A 79 -10.69 -1.66 -10.63
C GLN A 79 -9.72 -2.56 -9.87
N GLN A 80 -9.97 -3.86 -9.87
CA GLN A 80 -9.05 -4.81 -9.25
C GLN A 80 -7.88 -5.06 -10.20
N ILE A 81 -6.68 -4.62 -9.81
CA ILE A 81 -5.40 -4.86 -10.49
C ILE A 81 -4.51 -5.85 -9.72
N LEU A 82 -4.73 -6.06 -8.41
CA LEU A 82 -4.00 -7.02 -7.57
C LEU A 82 -4.69 -8.40 -7.49
N ILE A 83 -3.90 -9.48 -7.43
CA ILE A 83 -4.38 -10.85 -7.14
C ILE A 83 -4.51 -11.04 -5.62
N ASP A 84 -5.63 -11.63 -5.19
CA ASP A 84 -5.98 -11.99 -3.80
C ASP A 84 -5.04 -12.94 -3.03
N ALA A 85 -3.98 -13.48 -3.65
CA ALA A 85 -3.32 -14.68 -3.14
C ALA A 85 -2.61 -14.54 -1.78
N GLU A 86 -2.42 -13.32 -1.25
CA GLU A 86 -1.78 -13.09 0.07
C GLU A 86 -2.48 -12.03 0.93
N TYR A 87 -3.82 -12.03 1.02
CA TYR A 87 -4.56 -11.14 1.93
C TYR A 87 -4.65 -11.61 3.40
N ASN A 88 -3.83 -12.57 3.83
CA ASN A 88 -3.78 -12.99 5.24
C ASN A 88 -2.51 -12.45 5.92
N ALA A 89 -2.75 -11.62 6.94
CA ALA A 89 -1.84 -10.86 7.76
C ALA A 89 -0.53 -11.55 8.18
N VAL A 90 0.52 -10.75 8.35
CA VAL A 90 1.73 -11.15 9.10
C VAL A 90 1.95 -10.20 10.28
N TYR A 91 1.71 -10.67 11.50
CA TYR A 91 2.05 -9.97 12.72
C TYR A 91 3.56 -10.01 12.95
N THR A 92 4.23 -8.86 13.08
CA THR A 92 5.56 -8.92 13.70
C THR A 92 5.99 -7.64 14.40
N SER A 93 6.69 -7.82 15.52
CA SER A 93 7.61 -6.86 16.13
C SER A 93 9.06 -6.96 15.59
N ASP A 94 9.47 -8.06 14.93
CA ASP A 94 9.73 -8.26 13.46
C ASP A 94 10.15 -9.76 13.24
N PRO A 95 10.35 -10.30 12.00
CA PRO A 95 11.71 -10.25 11.46
C PRO A 95 11.91 -9.79 9.99
N LYS A 96 10.88 -9.59 9.17
CA LYS A 96 10.89 -8.71 7.96
C LYS A 96 9.51 -8.08 7.59
N GLY A 97 8.40 -8.39 8.27
CA GLY A 97 7.07 -7.78 8.11
C GLY A 97 6.64 -7.34 6.70
N ILE A 98 6.82 -8.18 5.68
CA ILE A 98 6.49 -7.86 4.28
C ILE A 98 5.18 -8.53 3.87
N ILE A 99 4.24 -7.75 3.34
CA ILE A 99 3.07 -8.24 2.60
C ILE A 99 3.41 -8.14 1.11
N THR A 100 3.10 -9.17 0.31
CA THR A 100 3.40 -9.18 -1.13
C THR A 100 2.12 -9.25 -1.96
N GLY A 101 2.11 -8.58 -3.11
CA GLY A 101 1.03 -8.62 -4.08
C GLY A 101 1.61 -8.74 -5.48
N THR A 102 0.83 -9.32 -6.40
CA THR A 102 1.20 -9.38 -7.82
C THR A 102 0.09 -8.75 -8.64
N VAL A 103 0.47 -7.89 -9.59
CA VAL A 103 -0.46 -7.27 -10.53
C VAL A 103 -0.94 -8.30 -11.56
N VAL A 104 -2.25 -8.51 -11.65
CA VAL A 104 -2.84 -9.54 -12.53
C VAL A 104 -2.87 -9.09 -13.98
N ALA A 105 -2.58 -10.04 -14.87
CA ALA A 105 -2.46 -9.86 -16.31
C ALA A 105 -3.71 -9.34 -17.07
N THR A 106 -4.88 -9.30 -16.43
CA THR A 106 -6.07 -8.68 -17.02
C THR A 106 -6.08 -7.21 -16.64
N ALA A 107 -5.32 -6.38 -17.38
CA ALA A 107 -5.39 -4.93 -17.26
C ALA A 107 -6.87 -4.52 -17.36
N PRO A 108 -7.47 -3.99 -16.29
CA PRO A 108 -8.90 -3.83 -16.27
C PRO A 108 -9.23 -2.60 -17.14
N THR A 109 -10.22 -2.73 -18.02
CA THR A 109 -10.49 -1.75 -19.08
C THR A 109 -10.78 -0.36 -18.48
N PRO A 110 -10.13 0.73 -18.93
CA PRO A 110 -10.43 2.06 -18.41
C PRO A 110 -11.93 2.35 -18.46
N LYS A 111 -12.55 2.65 -17.31
CA LYS A 111 -13.99 3.00 -17.29
C LYS A 111 -14.26 4.33 -18.02
N LYS A 112 -13.24 5.16 -18.25
CA LYS A 112 -13.30 6.39 -19.03
C LYS A 112 -12.22 6.40 -20.13
N PRO A 113 -12.58 6.71 -21.39
CA PRO A 113 -11.59 6.88 -22.47
C PRO A 113 -10.53 7.93 -22.11
N GLY A 114 -9.26 7.61 -22.39
CA GLY A 114 -8.12 8.49 -22.11
C GLY A 114 -7.63 8.51 -20.66
N THR A 115 -8.10 7.58 -19.81
CA THR A 115 -7.60 7.42 -18.43
C THR A 115 -6.85 6.10 -18.26
N LYS A 116 -5.82 6.09 -17.41
CA LYS A 116 -5.12 4.86 -17.00
C LYS A 116 -6.01 4.08 -16.02
N PRO A 117 -6.08 2.73 -16.12
CA PRO A 117 -6.70 1.91 -15.08
C PRO A 117 -6.01 2.12 -13.73
N PHE A 118 -6.78 2.07 -12.64
CA PHE A 118 -6.23 2.21 -11.29
C PHE A 118 -6.98 1.33 -10.30
N GLU A 119 -6.32 1.02 -9.20
CA GLU A 119 -6.90 0.41 -8.01
C GLU A 119 -6.66 1.30 -6.80
N ASN A 120 -7.71 1.57 -6.04
CA ASN A 120 -7.56 1.93 -4.64
C ASN A 120 -7.56 0.67 -3.78
N TYR A 121 -6.58 0.56 -2.92
CA TYR A 121 -6.45 -0.52 -1.95
C TYR A 121 -6.36 0.06 -0.55
N GLN A 122 -6.56 -0.79 0.47
CA GLN A 122 -6.48 -0.38 1.85
C GLN A 122 -5.30 -1.03 2.55
N ILE A 123 -4.57 -0.23 3.34
CA ILE A 123 -3.55 -0.69 4.28
C ILE A 123 -4.16 -0.65 5.68
N GLY A 124 -4.43 -1.84 6.23
CA GLY A 124 -4.86 -2.03 7.61
C GLY A 124 -3.67 -2.07 8.54
N TRP A 125 -3.70 -1.26 9.60
CA TRP A 125 -2.59 -1.15 10.54
C TRP A 125 -3.06 -0.73 11.93
N ARG A 126 -2.21 -0.93 12.92
CA ARG A 126 -2.39 -0.38 14.27
C ARG A 126 -1.08 0.05 14.89
N LYS A 127 -1.10 0.90 15.91
CA LYS A 127 0.12 1.16 16.70
C LYS A 127 0.49 -0.10 17.48
N SER A 128 1.79 -0.27 17.69
CA SER A 128 2.33 -1.38 18.49
C SER A 128 1.83 -1.35 19.94
N SER A 129 1.50 -0.17 20.45
CA SER A 129 0.94 0.03 21.80
C SER A 129 -0.58 -0.16 21.88
N GLU A 130 -1.28 -0.28 20.75
CA GLU A 130 -2.74 -0.43 20.71
C GLU A 130 -3.16 -1.89 20.85
N SER A 131 -4.39 -2.07 21.31
CA SER A 131 -4.99 -3.38 21.42
C SER A 131 -5.15 -4.04 20.06
N ALA A 132 -5.15 -5.36 20.01
CA ALA A 132 -5.32 -6.12 18.76
C ALA A 132 -6.71 -5.96 18.11
N GLN A 133 -7.66 -5.30 18.77
CA GLN A 133 -8.97 -4.96 18.21
C GLN A 133 -9.02 -3.53 17.63
N THR A 134 -7.97 -2.73 17.81
CA THR A 134 -7.87 -1.42 17.19
C THR A 134 -7.29 -1.59 15.79
N GLU A 135 -7.95 -1.02 14.80
CA GLU A 135 -7.53 -1.08 13.41
C GLU A 135 -7.77 0.28 12.76
N HIS A 136 -6.74 0.80 12.11
CA HIS A 136 -6.78 1.99 11.28
C HIS A 136 -6.60 1.57 9.82
N TRP A 137 -7.13 2.38 8.90
CA TRP A 137 -7.09 2.12 7.48
C TRP A 137 -6.57 3.33 6.74
N ASP A 138 -5.65 3.11 5.80
CA ASP A 138 -5.20 4.09 4.83
C ASP A 138 -5.48 3.62 3.41
N ASP A 139 -5.64 4.54 2.46
CA ASP A 139 -6.29 4.27 1.16
C ASP A 139 -5.48 4.73 -0.06
N PRO A 140 -4.24 4.23 -0.24
CA PRO A 140 -3.39 4.56 -1.38
C PRO A 140 -3.93 4.07 -2.72
N LYS A 141 -3.22 4.45 -3.79
CA LYS A 141 -3.63 4.21 -5.17
C LYS A 141 -2.51 3.60 -6.01
N LEU A 142 -2.85 2.58 -6.78
CA LEU A 142 -2.02 1.98 -7.82
C LEU A 142 -2.55 2.37 -9.20
N ILE A 143 -1.67 2.68 -10.15
CA ILE A 143 -2.03 3.10 -11.52
C ILE A 143 -1.31 2.18 -12.51
N MET A 144 -2.05 1.53 -13.40
CA MET A 144 -1.46 0.75 -14.48
C MET A 144 -0.73 1.67 -15.47
N ARG A 145 0.52 1.34 -15.78
CA ARG A 145 1.35 2.07 -16.75
C ARG A 145 0.80 1.98 -18.18
#